data_AF-A0A973HTP0-F1
#
_entry.id   AF-A0A973HTP0-F1
#
_cell.length_a   1.000
_cell.length_b   1.000
_cell.length_c   1.000
_cell.angle_alpha   90.00
_cell.angle_beta   90.00
_cell.angle_gamma   90.00
#
_symmetry.space_group_name_H-M   'P 1'
#
loop_
_entity.id
_entity.type
_entity.pdbx_description
1 polymer ?
#
loop_
_entity_poly.entity_id
_entity_poly.type
_entity_poly.pdbx_seq_one_letter_code
_entity_poly.pdbx_strand_id
1 'polypeptide(L)'
;PDGICLDAEGAVWVASPTTHEFLRVREGGEVAERIPSGRRTAIACMLGGADRRTLFAISCGTSDISEAAQLQDGAISTARVGVPGAGLP
;
A
#
# COMPACT_ATOMS: atom_id res chain seq x y z
N PRO A 1 -6.25 -1.87 -9.66
CA PRO A 1 -4.97 -1.74 -8.93
C PRO A 1 -4.54 -0.28 -8.92
N ASP A 2 -4.49 0.32 -7.73
CA ASP A 2 -3.95 1.66 -7.54
C ASP A 2 -2.42 1.55 -7.29
N GLY A 3 -1.77 2.48 -6.59
CA GLY A 3 -0.31 2.49 -6.43
C GLY A 3 0.31 1.15 -6.01
N ILE A 4 1.37 0.74 -6.73
CA ILE A 4 2.11 -0.50 -6.52
C ILE A 4 3.60 -0.27 -6.34
N CYS A 5 4.30 -1.17 -5.64
CA CYS A 5 5.76 -1.21 -5.61
C CYS A 5 6.29 -2.64 -5.53
N LEU A 6 7.56 -2.85 -5.90
CA LEU A 6 8.19 -4.17 -5.92
C LEU A 6 9.08 -4.38 -4.68
N ASP A 7 9.08 -5.60 -4.14
CA ASP A 7 10.05 -6.03 -3.12
C ASP A 7 11.22 -6.86 -3.69
N ALA A 8 12.25 -7.07 -2.88
CA ALA A 8 13.48 -7.74 -3.29
C ALA A 8 13.32 -9.24 -3.60
N GLU A 9 12.20 -9.86 -3.25
CA GLU A 9 11.85 -11.23 -3.63
C GLU A 9 11.02 -11.29 -4.92
N GLY A 10 10.74 -10.14 -5.53
CA GLY A 10 9.92 -10.05 -6.74
C GLY A 10 8.41 -10.07 -6.48
N ALA A 11 7.97 -10.00 -5.23
CA ALA A 11 6.55 -9.84 -4.93
C ALA A 11 6.14 -8.37 -5.07
N VAL A 12 4.90 -8.14 -5.51
CA VAL A 12 4.34 -6.80 -5.63
C VAL A 12 3.53 -6.46 -4.38
N TRP A 13 3.71 -5.25 -3.89
CA TRP A 13 2.79 -4.61 -2.98
C TRP A 13 1.77 -3.81 -3.80
N VAL A 14 0.48 -4.00 -3.51
CA VAL A 14 -0.62 -3.32 -4.20
C VAL A 14 -1.59 -2.74 -3.19
N ALA A 15 -1.94 -1.46 -3.38
CA ALA A 15 -3.09 -0.86 -2.72
C ALA A 15 -4.38 -1.39 -3.37
N SER A 16 -5.28 -1.92 -2.55
CA SER A 16 -6.57 -2.48 -2.95
C SER A 16 -7.72 -1.61 -2.42
N PRO A 17 -8.18 -0.61 -3.19
CA PRO A 17 -9.34 0.20 -2.83
C PRO A 17 -10.58 -0.62 -2.50
N THR A 18 -10.81 -1.73 -3.22
CA THR A 18 -12.02 -2.55 -3.13
C THR A 18 -12.06 -3.42 -1.88
N THR A 19 -10.90 -3.78 -1.31
CA THR A 19 -10.82 -4.62 -0.11
C THR A 19 -10.34 -3.86 1.12
N HIS A 20 -9.98 -2.57 0.99
CA HIS A 20 -9.43 -1.74 2.07
C HIS A 20 -8.15 -2.34 2.68
N GLU A 21 -7.24 -2.78 1.81
CA GLU A 21 -6.01 -3.47 2.19
C GLU A 21 -4.83 -3.06 1.32
N PHE A 22 -3.62 -3.20 1.87
CA PHE A 22 -2.37 -3.30 1.12
C PHE A 22 -1.96 -4.77 1.09
N LEU A 23 -1.81 -5.30 -0.11
CA LEU A 23 -1.60 -6.73 -0.33
C LEU A 23 -0.18 -6.96 -0.85
N ARG A 24 0.51 -7.95 -0.29
CA ARG A 24 1.73 -8.50 -0.88
C ARG A 24 1.37 -9.70 -1.72
N VAL A 25 1.62 -9.63 -3.03
CA VAL A 25 1.22 -10.64 -4.01
C VAL A 25 2.46 -11.19 -4.70
N ARG A 26 2.64 -12.51 -4.65
CA ARG A 26 3.72 -13.22 -5.36
C ARG A 26 3.34 -13.50 -6.80
N GLU A 27 4.34 -13.89 -7.59
CA GLU A 27 4.10 -14.45 -8.92
C GLU A 27 3.03 -15.56 -8.86
N GLY A 28 2.13 -15.59 -9.85
CA GLY A 28 0.99 -16.51 -9.85
C GLY A 28 -0.22 -16.04 -9.03
N GLY A 29 -0.14 -14.90 -8.32
CA GLY A 29 -1.29 -14.27 -7.67
C GLY A 29 -1.52 -14.69 -6.21
N GLU A 30 -0.61 -15.46 -5.61
CA GLU A 30 -0.68 -15.80 -4.19
C GLU A 30 -0.55 -14.53 -3.33
N VAL A 31 -1.54 -14.27 -2.47
CA VAL A 31 -1.49 -13.18 -1.51
C VAL A 31 -0.79 -13.65 -0.23
N ALA A 32 0.48 -13.29 -0.11
CA ALA A 32 1.36 -13.69 0.99
C ALA A 32 1.19 -12.84 2.26
N GLU A 33 0.77 -11.58 2.13
CA GLU A 33 0.57 -10.67 3.27
C GLU A 33 -0.59 -9.70 3.02
N ARG A 34 -1.26 -9.29 4.10
CA ARG A 34 -2.37 -8.34 4.09
C ARG A 34 -2.20 -7.34 5.23
N ILE A 35 -2.26 -6.05 4.90
CA ILE A 35 -2.24 -4.96 5.86
C ILE A 35 -3.54 -4.16 5.71
N PRO A 36 -4.46 -4.20 6.68
CA PRO A 36 -5.73 -3.49 6.57
C PRO A 36 -5.54 -1.97 6.69
N SER A 37 -6.24 -1.20 5.86
CA SER A 37 -6.38 0.27 6.02
C SER A 37 -7.58 0.65 6.89
N GLY A 38 -8.20 -0.33 7.56
CA GLY A 38 -9.41 -0.16 8.34
C GLY A 38 -10.60 0.11 7.43
N ARG A 39 -11.34 1.20 7.68
CA ARG A 39 -12.46 1.63 6.82
C ARG A 39 -12.04 2.59 5.70
N ARG A 40 -10.74 2.89 5.58
CA ARG A 40 -10.21 3.85 4.61
C ARG A 40 -9.91 3.14 3.29
N THR A 41 -10.06 3.85 2.19
CA THR A 41 -9.62 3.41 0.86
C THR A 41 -8.09 3.40 0.80
N ALA A 42 -7.51 2.26 0.43
CA ALA A 42 -6.07 2.14 0.16
C ALA A 42 -5.76 2.72 -1.24
N ILE A 43 -4.85 3.68 -1.31
CA ILE A 43 -4.55 4.44 -2.55
C ILE A 43 -3.20 4.06 -3.13
N ALA A 44 -2.12 4.19 -2.37
CA ALA A 44 -0.78 3.89 -2.89
C ALA A 44 0.13 3.37 -1.79
N CYS A 45 1.14 2.61 -2.19
CA CYS A 45 2.16 2.15 -1.26
C CYS A 45 3.55 2.14 -1.87
N MET A 46 4.56 2.32 -1.01
CA MET A 46 5.97 2.26 -1.40
C MET A 46 6.82 1.71 -0.26
N LEU A 47 7.77 0.84 -0.58
CA LEU A 47 8.79 0.37 0.36
C LEU A 47 9.95 1.36 0.46
N GLY A 48 10.31 1.73 1.68
CA GLY A 48 11.37 2.70 1.97
C GLY A 48 11.92 2.56 3.38
N GLY A 49 12.47 3.66 3.90
CA GLY A 49 13.25 3.66 5.14
C GLY A 49 14.68 3.20 4.93
N ALA A 50 15.51 3.33 5.97
CA ALA A 50 16.96 3.08 5.88
C ALA A 50 17.32 1.64 5.47
N ASP A 51 16.53 0.67 5.91
CA ASP A 51 16.68 -0.75 5.59
C ASP A 51 15.70 -1.23 4.51
N ARG A 52 14.95 -0.29 3.90
CA ARG A 52 13.94 -0.55 2.87
C ARG A 52 12.77 -1.45 3.33
N ARG A 53 12.60 -1.68 4.64
CA ARG A 53 11.56 -2.57 5.23
C ARG A 53 10.40 -1.81 5.88
N THR A 54 10.21 -0.55 5.49
CA THR A 54 9.04 0.24 5.90
C THR A 54 8.12 0.39 4.71
N LEU A 55 6.92 -0.17 4.79
CA LEU A 55 5.85 0.09 3.84
C LEU A 55 5.17 1.40 4.23
N PHE A 56 5.32 2.43 3.39
CA PHE A 56 4.54 3.66 3.48
C PHE A 56 3.24 3.45 2.72
N ALA A 57 2.12 3.74 3.34
CA ALA A 57 0.78 3.40 2.87
C ALA A 57 -0.15 4.62 2.93
N ILE A 58 -0.61 5.07 1.77
CA ILE A 58 -1.50 6.22 1.61
C ILE A 58 -2.94 5.73 1.61
N SER A 59 -3.79 6.37 2.42
CA SER A 59 -5.22 6.07 2.50
C SER A 59 -6.06 7.33 2.69
N CYS A 60 -7.33 7.26 2.32
CA CYS A 60 -8.31 8.33 2.49
C CYS A 60 -9.70 7.77 2.81
N GLY A 61 -10.63 8.59 3.27
CA GLY A 61 -11.98 8.14 3.62
C GLY A 61 -12.82 7.69 2.43
N THR A 62 -12.49 8.15 1.22
CA THR A 62 -13.28 7.93 -0.01
C THR A 62 -12.41 8.03 -1.25
N SER A 63 -12.78 7.33 -2.33
CA SER A 63 -12.17 7.48 -3.66
C SER A 63 -12.89 8.49 -4.55
N ASP A 64 -14.02 9.03 -4.12
CA ASP A 64 -14.70 10.11 -4.86
C ASP A 64 -13.90 11.42 -4.70
N ILE A 65 -13.54 12.04 -5.82
CA ILE A 65 -12.67 13.23 -5.83
C ILE A 65 -13.35 14.43 -5.16
N SER A 66 -14.65 14.60 -5.36
CA SER A 66 -15.40 15.74 -4.82
C SER A 66 -15.55 15.60 -3.31
N GLU A 67 -15.90 14.40 -2.85
CA GLU A 67 -16.00 14.10 -1.42
C GLU A 67 -14.62 14.16 -0.74
N ALA A 68 -13.57 13.61 -1.36
CA ALA A 68 -12.20 13.68 -0.84
C ALA A 68 -11.71 15.12 -0.66
N ALA A 69 -12.06 16.02 -1.59
CA ALA A 69 -11.74 17.44 -1.48
C ALA A 69 -12.43 18.14 -0.29
N GLN A 70 -13.59 17.63 0.15
CA GLN A 70 -14.30 18.13 1.33
C GLN A 70 -13.79 17.50 2.64
N LEU A 71 -13.57 16.19 2.66
CA LEU A 71 -13.13 15.46 3.86
C LEU A 71 -11.69 15.82 4.24
N GLN A 72 -10.80 15.99 3.25
CA GLN A 72 -9.38 16.30 3.44
C GLN A 72 -8.68 15.40 4.47
N ASP A 73 -9.10 14.14 4.56
CA ASP A 73 -8.71 13.21 5.62
C ASP A 73 -7.60 12.25 5.20
N GLY A 74 -6.92 12.55 4.09
CA GLY A 74 -5.80 11.76 3.56
C GLY A 74 -4.72 11.54 4.62
N ALA A 75 -4.26 10.31 4.74
CA ALA A 75 -3.32 9.89 5.76
C ALA A 75 -2.23 8.99 5.20
N ILE A 76 -1.02 9.14 5.72
CA ILE A 76 0.10 8.23 5.51
C ILE A 76 0.26 7.40 6.78
N SER A 77 0.21 6.09 6.62
CA SER A 77 0.54 5.12 7.66
C SER A 77 1.83 4.39 7.29
N THR A 78 2.47 3.77 8.28
CA THR A 78 3.66 2.95 8.06
C THR A 78 3.52 1.59 8.71
N ALA A 79 3.97 0.56 8.04
CA ALA A 79 4.09 -0.79 8.59
C ALA A 79 5.49 -1.36 8.35
N ARG A 80 5.97 -2.18 9.30
CA ARG A 80 7.22 -2.93 9.13
C ARG A 80 6.91 -4.22 8.40
N VAL A 81 7.72 -4.54 7.39
CA VAL A 81 7.56 -5.75 6.57
C VAL A 81 8.83 -6.61 6.59
N GLY A 82 8.69 -7.89 6.23
CA GLY A 82 9.80 -8.84 6.24
C GLY A 82 10.81 -8.65 5.10
N VAL A 83 10.34 -8.17 3.95
CA VAL A 83 11.13 -8.12 2.69
C VAL A 83 11.41 -6.67 2.30
N PRO A 84 12.66 -6.29 2.03
CA PRO A 84 13.01 -4.93 1.66
C PRO A 84 12.51 -4.58 0.24
N GLY A 85 12.29 -3.29 -0.04
CA GLY A 85 11.93 -2.81 -1.37
C GLY A 85 13.04 -2.96 -2.41
N ALA A 86 12.66 -3.32 -3.65
CA ALA A 86 13.57 -3.41 -4.79
C ALA A 86 13.74 -2.06 -5.53
N GLY A 87 14.86 -1.90 -6.23
CA GLY A 87 15.14 -0.73 -7.07
C GLY A 87 15.27 0.59 -6.30
N LEU A 88 15.13 1.70 -7.02
CA LEU A 88 15.01 3.04 -6.47
C LEU A 88 13.52 3.41 -6.33
N PRO A 89 13.12 4.25 -5.36
CA PRO A 89 11.82 4.93 -5.39
C PRO A 89 11.65 5.80 -6.63
#